data_AF-A0A1E1JZI2-F1
#
_entry.id   AF-A0A1E1JZI2-F1
#
_cell.length_a   1.000
_cell.length_b   1.000
_cell.length_c   1.000
_cell.angle_alpha   90.00
_cell.angle_beta   90.00
_cell.angle_gamma   90.00
#
_symmetry.space_group_name_H-M   'P 1'
#
loop_
_entity.id
_entity.type
_entity.pdbx_description
1 polymer ?
#
loop_
_entity_poly.entity_id
_entity_poly.type
_entity_poly.pdbx_seq_one_letter_code
_entity_poly.pdbx_strand_id
1 'polypeptide(L)'
;MATTKNHRCGAAASPSIMIASSRPSRWKSFKRNPNARIVTEATDLEGRPLPDQPPAEPALAMKLKERHLQMIAIGGSIGTGLFVGSGSALATGGPASLIIAYGLVGIMLYCTVHALGELAVAFPIAGAFSVYSSRFIDPAWGFAMGWNYALNWLVTLPLELTAASITVSYWPGAKSVSPAALVVIFWFVIVLINFFGVKGYGEAEFIFSIIKVVAVIGFILLGIIIAAGGIPDSPQGYLGAGYWYNPGAFNHGFKGLCSVFVTAAFSFGGKELVGLAAAETENPRKSLPSAVKQFYMVSLTIVGCLVPYNDPELLNGTGSQDGNASSFVIAVKNAGISVVPSIMNVVILIAALSVGNSSVYSSSRTMAALSDRGQAP
;
A
#
# COMPACT_ATOMS: atom_id res chain seq x y z
N MET A 1 -34.91 -5.93 -66.55
CA MET A 1 -35.86 -6.98 -66.14
C MET A 1 -35.03 -8.19 -65.75
N ALA A 2 -34.75 -8.41 -64.45
CA ALA A 2 -35.50 -9.31 -63.55
C ALA A 2 -35.42 -10.78 -64.06
N THR A 3 -35.01 -11.84 -63.33
CA THR A 3 -35.07 -12.12 -61.88
C THR A 3 -34.35 -13.48 -61.58
N THR A 4 -33.64 -13.53 -60.44
CA THR A 4 -33.48 -14.63 -59.43
C THR A 4 -33.19 -16.11 -59.77
N LYS A 5 -32.16 -16.67 -59.13
CA LYS A 5 -32.28 -17.84 -58.20
C LYS A 5 -31.08 -17.99 -57.24
N ASN A 6 -31.41 -18.05 -55.95
CA ASN A 6 -30.55 -18.29 -54.78
C ASN A 6 -30.15 -19.77 -54.65
N HIS A 7 -28.91 -20.05 -54.27
CA HIS A 7 -28.56 -21.23 -53.46
C HIS A 7 -27.58 -20.85 -52.33
N ARG A 8 -27.99 -21.14 -51.09
CA ARG A 8 -27.28 -20.86 -49.83
C ARG A 8 -26.27 -21.97 -49.51
N CYS A 9 -25.12 -21.57 -48.98
CA CYS A 9 -24.09 -22.41 -48.35
C CYS A 9 -24.64 -23.22 -47.16
N GLY A 10 -24.30 -24.50 -47.08
CA GLY A 10 -24.40 -25.31 -45.87
C GLY A 10 -23.16 -25.12 -45.00
N ALA A 11 -23.34 -24.62 -43.78
CA ALA A 11 -22.31 -24.59 -42.74
C ALA A 11 -22.46 -25.84 -41.86
N ALA A 12 -21.38 -26.63 -41.76
CA ALA A 12 -21.30 -27.79 -40.89
C ALA A 12 -21.24 -27.35 -39.42
N ALA A 13 -22.13 -27.91 -38.59
CA ALA A 13 -22.16 -27.68 -37.15
C ALA A 13 -21.08 -28.50 -36.43
N SER A 14 -20.21 -27.84 -35.66
CA SER A 14 -19.34 -28.50 -34.67
C SER A 14 -20.11 -28.78 -33.37
N PRO A 15 -19.89 -29.92 -32.69
CA PRO A 15 -20.65 -30.27 -31.50
C PRO A 15 -20.17 -29.48 -30.27
N SER A 16 -21.11 -28.80 -29.61
CA SER A 16 -20.91 -28.08 -28.36
C SER A 16 -20.68 -29.06 -27.20
N ILE A 17 -19.46 -29.09 -26.65
CA ILE A 17 -19.15 -29.81 -25.42
C ILE A 17 -19.74 -29.01 -24.24
N MET A 18 -20.84 -29.50 -23.68
CA MET A 18 -21.38 -29.03 -22.39
C MET A 18 -20.48 -29.52 -21.24
N ILE A 19 -19.69 -28.62 -20.66
CA ILE A 19 -18.97 -28.89 -19.40
C ILE A 19 -19.97 -28.73 -18.25
N ALA A 20 -20.28 -29.84 -17.57
CA ALA A 20 -21.12 -29.87 -16.38
C ALA A 20 -20.57 -28.95 -15.28
N SER A 21 -21.39 -27.99 -14.83
CA SER A 21 -21.06 -27.08 -13.73
C SER A 21 -21.18 -27.79 -12.38
N SER A 22 -20.09 -28.42 -11.94
CA SER A 22 -19.96 -28.89 -10.56
C SER A 22 -19.86 -27.69 -9.60
N ARG A 23 -20.69 -27.69 -8.55
CA ARG A 23 -20.68 -26.66 -7.48
C ARG A 23 -19.25 -26.43 -6.99
N PRO A 24 -18.74 -25.19 -6.97
CA PRO A 24 -17.34 -24.95 -6.65
C PRO A 24 -17.10 -25.17 -5.14
N SER A 25 -16.28 -26.17 -4.81
CA SER A 25 -15.79 -26.38 -3.44
C SER A 25 -14.99 -25.14 -2.97
N ARG A 26 -15.20 -24.72 -1.72
CA ARG A 26 -14.64 -23.51 -1.07
C ARG A 26 -13.11 -23.35 -1.20
N TRP A 27 -12.37 -24.42 -1.43
CA TRP A 27 -10.90 -24.47 -1.42
C TRP A 27 -10.20 -24.34 -2.79
N LYS A 28 -10.93 -24.24 -3.91
CA LYS A 28 -10.34 -23.99 -5.25
C LYS A 28 -9.68 -22.59 -5.39
N SER A 29 -9.70 -21.74 -4.36
CA SER A 29 -8.98 -20.46 -4.37
C SER A 29 -7.48 -20.62 -4.20
N PHE A 30 -7.02 -21.71 -3.59
CA PHE A 30 -5.61 -21.97 -3.31
C PHE A 30 -4.95 -22.91 -4.34
N LYS A 31 -5.72 -23.50 -5.24
CA LYS A 31 -5.19 -24.37 -6.29
C LYS A 31 -4.66 -23.51 -7.45
N ARG A 32 -3.48 -23.87 -7.98
CA ARG A 32 -2.99 -23.37 -9.28
C ARG A 32 -4.10 -23.48 -10.30
N ASN A 33 -4.31 -22.43 -11.08
CA ASN A 33 -5.28 -22.46 -12.16
C ASN A 33 -4.55 -23.02 -13.39
N PRO A 34 -4.88 -24.24 -13.86
CA PRO A 34 -4.24 -24.83 -15.03
C PRO A 34 -4.51 -24.05 -16.32
N ASN A 35 -5.50 -23.14 -16.30
CA ASN A 35 -5.87 -22.27 -17.41
C ASN A 35 -5.61 -20.78 -17.10
N ALA A 36 -4.93 -20.43 -15.99
CA ALA A 36 -4.50 -19.04 -15.82
C ALA A 36 -3.50 -18.76 -16.93
N ARG A 37 -3.66 -17.62 -17.60
CA ARG A 37 -2.84 -17.19 -18.76
C ARG A 37 -1.43 -17.74 -18.61
N ILE A 38 -1.16 -18.80 -19.39
CA ILE A 38 0.20 -19.19 -19.72
C ILE A 38 0.84 -17.90 -20.18
N VAL A 39 1.98 -17.56 -19.59
CA VAL A 39 2.83 -16.46 -20.04
C VAL A 39 2.78 -16.47 -21.57
N THR A 40 2.08 -15.51 -22.17
CA THR A 40 2.18 -15.31 -23.61
C THR A 40 3.65 -15.03 -23.81
N GLU A 41 4.33 -15.90 -24.57
CA GLU A 41 5.71 -15.68 -24.95
C GLU A 41 5.85 -14.20 -25.29
N ALA A 42 6.67 -13.48 -24.52
CA ALA A 42 6.79 -12.06 -24.72
C ALA A 42 7.39 -11.88 -26.12
N THR A 43 6.57 -11.35 -27.04
CA THR A 43 6.96 -11.15 -28.42
C THR A 43 7.57 -9.77 -28.60
N ASP A 44 8.56 -9.65 -29.48
CA ASP A 44 9.03 -8.34 -29.92
C ASP A 44 7.93 -7.59 -30.72
N LEU A 45 8.22 -6.35 -31.12
CA LEU A 45 7.31 -5.54 -31.94
C LEU A 45 6.95 -6.20 -33.29
N GLU A 46 7.69 -7.24 -33.67
CA GLU A 46 7.55 -8.01 -34.91
C GLU A 46 6.91 -9.40 -34.68
N GLY A 47 6.47 -9.69 -33.44
CA GLY A 47 5.77 -10.93 -33.11
C GLY A 47 6.66 -12.14 -32.84
N ARG A 48 7.98 -11.97 -32.73
CA ARG A 48 8.93 -13.08 -32.48
C ARG A 48 9.13 -13.30 -30.98
N PRO A 49 9.22 -14.54 -30.50
CA PRO A 49 9.51 -14.82 -29.09
C PRO A 49 10.87 -14.24 -28.72
N LEU A 50 10.92 -13.43 -27.66
CA LEU A 50 12.18 -12.89 -27.16
C LEU A 50 13.10 -14.03 -26.67
N PRO A 51 14.41 -13.98 -26.96
CA PRO A 51 15.38 -14.91 -26.38
C PRO A 51 15.48 -14.75 -24.85
N ASP A 52 15.87 -15.82 -24.16
CA ASP A 52 16.05 -15.92 -22.69
C ASP A 52 14.81 -15.59 -21.84
N GLN A 53 13.64 -16.05 -22.29
CA GLN A 53 12.44 -15.96 -21.46
C GLN A 53 12.51 -16.94 -20.28
N PRO A 54 12.25 -16.49 -19.04
CA PRO A 54 12.04 -17.42 -17.94
C PRO A 54 10.84 -18.33 -18.30
N PRO A 55 10.90 -19.63 -17.93
CA PRO A 55 9.86 -20.61 -18.28
C PRO A 55 8.47 -20.12 -17.86
N ALA A 56 7.47 -20.39 -18.71
CA ALA A 56 6.11 -19.92 -18.50
C ALA A 56 5.56 -20.36 -17.14
N GLU A 57 5.35 -19.39 -16.24
CA GLU A 57 4.87 -19.64 -14.89
C GLU A 57 3.37 -20.02 -14.91
N PRO A 58 2.96 -21.04 -14.14
CA PRO A 58 1.54 -21.28 -13.88
C PRO A 58 1.01 -20.14 -13.01
N ALA A 59 0.39 -19.14 -13.66
CA ALA A 59 -0.16 -17.99 -12.98
C ALA A 59 -1.15 -18.41 -11.87
N LEU A 60 -0.99 -17.82 -10.68
CA LEU A 60 -1.98 -17.90 -9.62
C LEU A 60 -3.34 -17.44 -10.17
N ALA A 61 -4.43 -18.04 -9.69
CA ALA A 61 -5.75 -17.77 -10.24
C ALA A 61 -6.11 -16.27 -10.16
N MET A 62 -6.06 -15.57 -11.30
CA MET A 62 -6.43 -14.16 -11.44
C MET A 62 -7.93 -13.98 -11.13
N LYS A 63 -8.23 -13.64 -9.87
CA LYS A 63 -9.62 -13.52 -9.37
C LYS A 63 -9.95 -12.11 -8.86
N LEU A 64 -9.00 -11.17 -8.91
CA LEU A 64 -9.19 -9.78 -8.52
C LEU A 64 -9.69 -8.96 -9.71
N LYS A 65 -10.67 -8.10 -9.45
CA LYS A 65 -11.19 -7.16 -10.45
C LYS A 65 -10.31 -5.92 -10.48
N GLU A 66 -10.33 -5.17 -11.59
CA GLU A 66 -9.61 -3.89 -11.73
C GLU A 66 -9.84 -2.94 -10.56
N ARG A 67 -11.10 -2.81 -10.08
CA ARG A 67 -11.44 -2.01 -8.91
C ARG A 67 -10.68 -2.41 -7.64
N HIS A 68 -10.45 -3.71 -7.44
CA HIS A 68 -9.72 -4.19 -6.26
C HIS A 68 -8.25 -3.82 -6.39
N LEU A 69 -7.68 -3.94 -7.59
CA LEU A 69 -6.28 -3.64 -7.86
C LEU A 69 -6.00 -2.14 -7.72
N GLN A 70 -6.92 -1.27 -8.18
CA GLN A 70 -6.85 0.18 -7.94
C GLN A 70 -6.98 0.54 -6.45
N MET A 71 -7.85 -0.14 -5.69
CA MET A 71 -7.98 0.14 -4.26
C MET A 71 -6.84 -0.45 -3.43
N ILE A 72 -6.26 -1.59 -3.83
CA ILE A 72 -5.01 -2.12 -3.26
C ILE A 72 -3.88 -1.12 -3.53
N ALA A 73 -3.84 -0.53 -4.72
CA ALA A 73 -2.85 0.48 -5.07
C ALA A 73 -2.93 1.73 -4.18
N ILE A 74 -4.12 2.31 -4.09
CA ILE A 74 -4.34 3.54 -3.33
C ILE A 74 -4.21 3.26 -1.82
N GLY A 75 -4.82 2.18 -1.32
CA GLY A 75 -4.82 1.85 0.09
C GLY A 75 -3.54 1.23 0.60
N GLY A 76 -2.84 0.43 -0.20
CA GLY A 76 -1.49 -0.03 0.14
C GLY A 76 -0.50 1.12 0.23
N SER A 77 -0.77 2.20 -0.49
CA SER A 77 -0.01 3.43 -0.37
C SER A 77 -0.36 4.29 0.82
N ILE A 78 -1.51 4.10 1.50
CA ILE A 78 -1.94 4.89 2.67
C ILE A 78 -1.94 3.96 3.87
N GLY A 79 -0.95 4.10 4.75
CA GLY A 79 -0.74 3.15 5.84
C GLY A 79 -0.21 3.79 7.11
N THR A 80 0.29 2.94 8.00
CA THR A 80 0.98 3.33 9.23
C THR A 80 2.20 4.20 8.97
N GLY A 81 2.87 4.08 7.82
CA GLY A 81 3.91 5.03 7.43
C GLY A 81 3.41 6.48 7.42
N LEU A 82 2.25 6.75 6.79
CA LEU A 82 1.65 8.08 6.80
C LEU A 82 1.16 8.46 8.18
N PHE A 83 0.42 7.61 8.90
CA PHE A 83 -0.23 8.05 10.12
C PHE A 83 0.65 7.98 11.38
N VAL A 84 1.43 6.92 11.51
CA VAL A 84 2.29 6.62 12.67
C VAL A 84 3.71 7.11 12.41
N GLY A 85 4.26 6.76 11.25
CA GLY A 85 5.63 7.13 10.86
C GLY A 85 5.83 8.65 10.74
N SER A 86 4.84 9.40 10.24
CA SER A 86 4.92 10.86 10.17
C SER A 86 5.14 11.52 11.53
N GLY A 87 4.61 10.94 12.61
CA GLY A 87 4.78 11.48 13.96
C GLY A 87 6.22 11.40 14.43
N SER A 88 6.85 10.22 14.27
CA SER A 88 8.27 10.07 14.58
C SER A 88 9.15 10.92 13.66
N ALA A 89 8.82 10.99 12.36
CA ALA A 89 9.57 11.80 11.41
C ALA A 89 9.48 13.30 11.71
N LEU A 90 8.29 13.78 12.11
CA LEU A 90 8.09 15.15 12.54
C LEU A 90 8.90 15.43 13.80
N ALA A 91 8.84 14.55 14.80
CA ALA A 91 9.57 14.70 16.05
C ALA A 91 11.09 14.79 15.85
N THR A 92 11.68 13.93 15.01
CA THR A 92 13.13 13.88 14.84
C THR A 92 13.69 14.95 13.90
N GLY A 93 12.96 15.29 12.83
CA GLY A 93 13.45 16.15 11.74
C GLY A 93 12.82 17.54 11.66
N GLY A 94 11.64 17.75 12.22
CA GLY A 94 10.86 18.98 12.07
C GLY A 94 10.04 19.03 10.77
N PRO A 95 9.13 20.01 10.64
CA PRO A 95 8.15 20.07 9.56
C PRO A 95 8.77 20.28 8.17
N ALA A 96 9.87 21.04 8.06
CA ALA A 96 10.55 21.22 6.76
C ALA A 96 11.28 19.94 6.32
N SER A 97 12.01 19.27 7.22
CA SER A 97 12.64 17.98 6.92
C SER A 97 11.61 16.94 6.50
N LEU A 98 10.43 16.93 7.13
CA LEU A 98 9.31 16.06 6.78
C LEU A 98 8.89 16.24 5.31
N ILE A 99 8.62 17.48 4.88
CA ILE A 99 8.21 17.76 3.50
C ILE A 99 9.34 17.46 2.51
N ILE A 100 10.57 17.88 2.82
CA ILE A 100 11.71 17.71 1.91
C ILE A 100 12.00 16.22 1.68
N ALA A 101 12.12 15.43 2.75
CA ALA A 101 12.43 14.01 2.64
C ALA A 101 11.31 13.22 1.95
N TYR A 102 10.04 13.44 2.32
CA TYR A 102 8.91 12.78 1.65
C TYR A 102 8.76 13.23 0.19
N GLY A 103 9.04 14.50 -0.11
CA GLY A 103 9.07 15.01 -1.47
C GLY A 103 10.13 14.35 -2.34
N LEU A 104 11.37 14.24 -1.83
CA LEU A 104 12.48 13.61 -2.53
C LEU A 104 12.25 12.11 -2.76
N VAL A 105 11.85 11.37 -1.72
CA VAL A 105 11.50 9.94 -1.86
C VAL A 105 10.32 9.76 -2.82
N GLY A 106 9.32 10.62 -2.75
CA GLY A 106 8.18 10.60 -3.67
C GLY A 106 8.56 10.87 -5.13
N ILE A 107 9.57 11.71 -5.39
CA ILE A 107 10.12 11.93 -6.75
C ILE A 107 10.90 10.69 -7.21
N MET A 108 11.76 10.13 -6.34
CA MET A 108 12.53 8.93 -6.67
C MET A 108 11.61 7.76 -7.03
N LEU A 109 10.60 7.49 -6.21
CA LEU A 109 9.63 6.43 -6.51
C LEU A 109 8.79 6.72 -7.74
N TYR A 110 8.43 7.97 -7.99
CA TYR A 110 7.70 8.32 -9.21
C TYR A 110 8.49 7.90 -10.45
N CYS A 111 9.79 8.21 -10.50
CA CYS A 111 10.68 7.78 -11.58
C CYS A 111 10.76 6.25 -11.66
N THR A 112 10.90 5.57 -10.52
CA THR A 112 10.98 4.09 -10.48
C THR A 112 9.72 3.43 -11.00
N VAL A 113 8.52 3.85 -10.55
CA VAL A 113 7.27 3.20 -10.96
C VAL A 113 6.92 3.55 -12.42
N HIS A 114 7.27 4.74 -12.91
CA HIS A 114 7.13 5.06 -14.34
C HIS A 114 8.04 4.20 -15.21
N ALA A 115 9.33 4.07 -14.86
CA ALA A 115 10.25 3.18 -15.57
C ALA A 115 9.76 1.72 -15.54
N LEU A 116 9.23 1.28 -14.40
CA LEU A 116 8.63 -0.05 -14.28
C LEU A 116 7.37 -0.22 -15.14
N GLY A 117 6.54 0.83 -15.23
CA GLY A 117 5.34 0.86 -16.06
C GLY A 117 5.67 0.77 -17.56
N GLU A 118 6.70 1.48 -18.02
CA GLU A 118 7.19 1.40 -19.39
C GLU A 118 7.70 -0.01 -19.72
N LEU A 119 8.48 -0.62 -18.82
CA LEU A 119 8.94 -2.00 -18.93
C LEU A 119 7.76 -3.00 -18.93
N ALA A 120 6.73 -2.76 -18.11
CA ALA A 120 5.54 -3.60 -18.06
C ALA A 120 4.70 -3.54 -19.35
N VAL A 121 4.67 -2.40 -20.02
CA VAL A 121 4.00 -2.24 -21.32
C VAL A 121 4.82 -2.83 -22.46
N ALA A 122 6.14 -2.65 -22.44
CA ALA A 122 7.04 -3.17 -23.47
C ALA A 122 7.24 -4.69 -23.37
N PHE A 123 7.28 -5.23 -22.15
CA PHE A 123 7.55 -6.64 -21.86
C PHE A 123 6.51 -7.16 -20.85
N PRO A 124 5.28 -7.51 -21.28
CA PRO A 124 4.21 -7.92 -20.38
C PRO A 124 4.47 -9.33 -19.80
N ILE A 125 5.34 -9.40 -18.80
CA ILE A 125 5.74 -10.64 -18.12
C ILE A 125 5.26 -10.58 -16.67
N ALA A 126 4.56 -11.62 -16.21
CA ALA A 126 4.14 -11.75 -14.81
C ALA A 126 5.38 -11.93 -13.89
N GLY A 127 5.40 -11.25 -12.74
CA GLY A 127 6.56 -11.23 -11.82
C GLY A 127 7.21 -9.84 -11.62
N ALA A 128 6.64 -8.83 -12.29
CA ALA A 128 6.61 -7.39 -12.01
C ALA A 128 7.91 -6.59 -11.89
N PHE A 129 8.93 -7.02 -11.16
CA PHE A 129 10.18 -6.26 -11.03
C PHE A 129 11.43 -7.12 -10.86
N SER A 130 11.39 -8.22 -10.09
CA SER A 130 12.56 -9.10 -9.96
C SER A 130 12.92 -9.77 -11.29
N VAL A 131 11.92 -10.07 -12.13
CA VAL A 131 12.11 -10.58 -13.50
C VAL A 131 12.84 -9.58 -14.39
N TYR A 132 12.39 -8.33 -14.38
CA TYR A 132 13.03 -7.29 -15.19
C TYR A 132 14.48 -7.08 -14.76
N SER A 133 14.76 -7.13 -13.47
CA SER A 133 16.14 -7.00 -13.00
C SER A 133 17.01 -8.22 -13.29
N SER A 134 16.48 -9.45 -13.20
CA SER A 134 17.21 -10.64 -13.66
C SER A 134 17.53 -10.57 -15.15
N ARG A 135 16.62 -10.00 -15.95
CA ARG A 135 16.75 -9.93 -17.40
C ARG A 135 17.68 -8.80 -17.88
N PHE A 136 17.53 -7.60 -17.32
CA PHE A 136 18.21 -6.39 -17.82
C PHE A 136 19.45 -6.00 -17.02
N ILE A 137 19.65 -6.56 -15.83
CA ILE A 137 20.81 -6.27 -14.97
C ILE A 137 21.67 -7.52 -14.83
N ASP A 138 21.24 -8.46 -13.99
CA ASP A 138 21.95 -9.71 -13.72
C ASP A 138 21.03 -10.68 -12.96
N PRO A 139 21.09 -12.00 -13.22
CA PRO A 139 20.34 -13.00 -12.47
C PRO A 139 20.55 -12.93 -10.94
N ALA A 140 21.77 -12.68 -10.47
CA ALA A 140 22.09 -12.54 -9.05
C ALA A 140 21.46 -11.28 -8.44
N TRP A 141 21.35 -10.20 -9.23
CA TRP A 141 20.64 -8.99 -8.79
C TRP A 141 19.15 -9.26 -8.61
N GLY A 142 18.52 -9.95 -9.55
CA GLY A 142 17.10 -10.32 -9.43
C GLY A 142 16.83 -11.28 -8.27
N PHE A 143 17.75 -12.23 -8.00
CA PHE A 143 17.70 -13.07 -6.79
C PHE A 143 17.75 -12.22 -5.52
N ALA A 144 18.72 -11.31 -5.41
CA ALA A 144 18.89 -10.46 -4.23
C ALA A 144 17.67 -9.54 -4.01
N MET A 145 17.13 -8.95 -5.07
CA MET A 145 15.92 -8.11 -4.96
C MET A 145 14.69 -8.93 -4.55
N GLY A 146 14.52 -10.12 -5.09
CA GLY A 146 13.40 -11.00 -4.72
C GLY A 146 13.42 -11.35 -3.23
N TRP A 147 14.59 -11.71 -2.70
CA TRP A 147 14.76 -11.98 -1.26
C TRP A 147 14.60 -10.74 -0.40
N ASN A 148 15.20 -9.61 -0.77
CA ASN A 148 15.01 -8.35 -0.04
C ASN A 148 13.53 -7.95 0.02
N TYR A 149 12.79 -8.15 -1.07
CA TYR A 149 11.36 -7.86 -1.11
C TYR A 149 10.55 -8.81 -0.23
N ALA A 150 10.84 -10.11 -0.28
CA ALA A 150 10.18 -11.09 0.58
C ALA A 150 10.44 -10.79 2.06
N LEU A 151 11.70 -10.54 2.44
CA LEU A 151 12.10 -10.19 3.80
C LEU A 151 11.46 -8.89 4.28
N ASN A 152 11.40 -7.87 3.42
CA ASN A 152 10.70 -6.62 3.74
C ASN A 152 9.26 -6.89 4.17
N TRP A 153 8.47 -7.63 3.38
CA TRP A 153 7.08 -7.94 3.75
C TRP A 153 6.94 -8.86 4.96
N LEU A 154 7.88 -9.79 5.16
CA LEU A 154 7.89 -10.65 6.34
C LEU A 154 8.15 -9.86 7.63
N VAL A 155 8.98 -8.82 7.57
CA VAL A 155 9.27 -7.92 8.70
C VAL A 155 8.18 -6.86 8.89
N THR A 156 7.53 -6.42 7.81
CA THR A 156 6.42 -5.46 7.89
C THR A 156 5.24 -6.03 8.70
N LEU A 157 4.88 -7.31 8.55
CA LEU A 157 3.76 -7.89 9.30
C LEU A 157 3.86 -7.71 10.83
N PRO A 158 4.95 -8.14 11.52
CA PRO A 158 5.07 -7.94 12.97
C PRO A 158 5.19 -6.45 13.35
N LEU A 159 5.76 -5.60 12.49
CA LEU A 159 5.79 -4.16 12.68
C LEU A 159 4.36 -3.58 12.73
N GLU A 160 3.50 -3.96 11.79
CA GLU A 160 2.10 -3.51 11.73
C GLU A 160 1.28 -4.01 12.93
N LEU A 161 1.48 -5.25 13.36
CA LEU A 161 0.81 -5.79 14.55
C LEU A 161 1.21 -5.04 15.82
N THR A 162 2.48 -4.66 15.92
CA THR A 162 2.99 -3.85 17.03
C THR A 162 2.40 -2.44 16.99
N ALA A 163 2.38 -1.80 15.82
CA ALA A 163 1.76 -0.48 15.64
C ALA A 163 0.25 -0.50 15.97
N ALA A 164 -0.47 -1.55 15.57
CA ALA A 164 -1.87 -1.76 15.92
C ALA A 164 -2.06 -1.88 17.45
N SER A 165 -1.21 -2.67 18.12
CA SER A 165 -1.23 -2.78 19.59
C SER A 165 -0.97 -1.45 20.28
N ILE A 166 0.00 -0.66 19.78
CA ILE A 166 0.32 0.67 20.32
C ILE A 166 -0.87 1.62 20.15
N THR A 167 -1.52 1.59 18.97
CA THR A 167 -2.69 2.44 18.67
C THR A 167 -3.85 2.15 19.62
N VAL A 168 -4.06 0.88 19.98
CA VAL A 168 -5.12 0.48 20.93
C VAL A 168 -4.88 1.00 22.34
N SER A 169 -3.62 1.18 22.75
CA SER A 169 -3.26 1.77 24.05
C SER A 169 -3.71 3.23 24.20
N TYR A 170 -4.20 3.88 23.13
CA TYR A 170 -4.88 5.16 23.20
C TYR A 170 -6.11 5.12 24.12
N TRP A 171 -6.89 4.04 24.09
CA TRP A 171 -8.09 3.92 24.92
C TRP A 171 -7.76 3.44 26.33
N PRO A 172 -8.24 4.13 27.39
CA PRO A 172 -7.93 3.78 28.77
C PRO A 172 -8.22 2.33 29.14
N GLY A 173 -9.34 1.78 28.63
CA GLY A 173 -9.75 0.39 28.90
C GLY A 173 -8.84 -0.68 28.28
N ALA A 174 -7.95 -0.31 27.36
CA ALA A 174 -7.02 -1.22 26.73
C ALA A 174 -5.61 -1.16 27.33
N LYS A 175 -5.28 -0.14 28.14
CA LYS A 175 -3.97 -0.01 28.78
C LYS A 175 -3.64 -1.15 29.76
N SER A 176 -4.67 -1.79 30.32
CA SER A 176 -4.52 -2.94 31.22
C SER A 176 -4.32 -4.27 30.49
N VAL A 177 -4.47 -4.31 29.17
CA VAL A 177 -4.30 -5.53 28.37
C VAL A 177 -2.83 -5.62 27.94
N SER A 178 -2.22 -6.80 28.08
CA SER A 178 -0.84 -7.00 27.64
C SER A 178 -0.70 -6.74 26.13
N PRO A 179 0.31 -5.98 25.67
CA PRO A 179 0.54 -5.75 24.24
C PRO A 179 0.65 -7.05 23.43
N ALA A 180 1.26 -8.10 24.00
CA ALA A 180 1.37 -9.41 23.37
C ALA A 180 0.00 -10.05 23.07
N ALA A 181 -0.97 -9.93 23.98
CA ALA A 181 -2.33 -10.44 23.74
C ALA A 181 -3.02 -9.71 22.58
N LEU A 182 -2.86 -8.38 22.49
CA LEU A 182 -3.41 -7.58 21.38
C LEU A 182 -2.78 -8.00 20.03
N VAL A 183 -1.46 -8.19 20.00
CA VAL A 183 -0.74 -8.70 18.82
C VAL A 183 -1.30 -10.06 18.38
N VAL A 184 -1.52 -11.00 19.30
CA VAL A 184 -2.08 -12.33 18.99
C VAL A 184 -3.50 -12.22 18.44
N ILE A 185 -4.34 -11.34 19.01
CA ILE A 185 -5.71 -11.10 18.52
C ILE A 185 -5.67 -10.58 17.07
N PHE A 186 -4.86 -9.57 16.80
CA PHE A 186 -4.74 -9.00 15.46
C PHE A 186 -4.15 -9.97 14.45
N TRP A 187 -3.15 -10.76 14.85
CA TRP A 187 -2.61 -11.83 14.03
C TRP A 187 -3.69 -12.85 13.67
N PHE A 188 -4.52 -13.27 14.64
CA PHE A 188 -5.62 -14.20 14.40
C PHE A 188 -6.66 -13.62 13.42
N VAL A 189 -6.99 -12.33 13.53
CA VAL A 189 -7.88 -11.63 12.58
C VAL A 189 -7.30 -11.67 11.16
N ILE A 190 -6.02 -11.36 10.98
CA ILE A 190 -5.36 -11.40 9.67
C ILE A 190 -5.38 -12.83 9.10
N VAL A 191 -5.06 -13.83 9.90
CA VAL A 191 -5.12 -15.24 9.51
C VAL A 191 -6.55 -15.63 9.07
N LEU A 192 -7.57 -15.20 9.82
CA LEU A 192 -8.97 -15.45 9.50
C LEU A 192 -9.37 -14.84 8.15
N ILE A 193 -8.97 -13.60 7.86
CA ILE A 193 -9.22 -12.94 6.58
C ILE A 193 -8.57 -13.74 5.43
N ASN A 194 -7.33 -14.20 5.64
CA ASN A 194 -6.58 -14.94 4.63
C ASN A 194 -7.16 -16.34 4.34
N PHE A 195 -7.89 -16.96 5.28
CA PHE A 195 -8.61 -18.22 5.01
C PHE A 195 -9.73 -18.10 3.96
N PHE A 196 -10.25 -16.89 3.72
CA PHE A 196 -11.22 -16.64 2.63
C PHE A 196 -10.56 -16.49 1.24
N GLY A 197 -9.23 -16.63 1.18
CA GLY A 197 -8.44 -16.57 -0.05
C GLY A 197 -8.38 -15.18 -0.68
N VAL A 198 -7.87 -15.12 -1.91
CA VAL A 198 -7.59 -13.87 -2.65
C VAL A 198 -8.82 -12.99 -2.85
N LYS A 199 -10.02 -13.59 -2.93
CA LYS A 199 -11.28 -12.82 -3.03
C LYS A 199 -11.65 -12.12 -1.72
N GLY A 200 -11.52 -12.81 -0.60
CA GLY A 200 -11.76 -12.22 0.72
C GLY A 200 -10.76 -11.10 1.02
N TYR A 201 -9.48 -11.33 0.70
CA TYR A 201 -8.44 -10.30 0.74
C TYR A 201 -8.84 -9.06 -0.07
N GLY A 202 -9.22 -9.23 -1.34
CA GLY A 202 -9.52 -8.10 -2.23
C GLY A 202 -10.71 -7.25 -1.79
N GLU A 203 -11.77 -7.87 -1.27
CA GLU A 203 -12.94 -7.13 -0.76
C GLU A 203 -12.65 -6.46 0.59
N ALA A 204 -11.91 -7.12 1.48
CA ALA A 204 -11.49 -6.51 2.75
C ALA A 204 -10.62 -5.28 2.51
N GLU A 205 -9.63 -5.41 1.62
CA GLU A 205 -8.74 -4.31 1.26
C GLU A 205 -9.50 -3.18 0.56
N PHE A 206 -10.45 -3.50 -0.32
CA PHE A 206 -11.33 -2.48 -0.93
C PHE A 206 -12.04 -1.62 0.13
N ILE A 207 -12.62 -2.24 1.16
CA ILE A 207 -13.30 -1.54 2.26
C ILE A 207 -12.31 -0.72 3.08
N PHE A 208 -11.18 -1.32 3.48
CA PHE A 208 -10.15 -0.64 4.27
C PHE A 208 -9.59 0.58 3.53
N SER A 209 -9.34 0.48 2.23
CA SER A 209 -8.85 1.57 1.39
C SER A 209 -9.85 2.72 1.28
N ILE A 210 -11.16 2.45 1.17
CA ILE A 210 -12.18 3.51 1.16
C ILE A 210 -12.17 4.29 2.49
N ILE A 211 -12.16 3.58 3.62
CA ILE A 211 -12.14 4.21 4.95
C ILE A 211 -10.90 5.10 5.09
N LYS A 212 -9.73 4.60 4.68
CA LYS A 212 -8.47 5.34 4.71
C LYS A 212 -8.52 6.62 3.85
N VAL A 213 -8.98 6.51 2.60
CA VAL A 213 -9.05 7.66 1.68
C VAL A 213 -10.00 8.73 2.20
N VAL A 214 -11.20 8.34 2.66
CA VAL A 214 -12.18 9.26 3.24
C VAL A 214 -11.61 9.95 4.48
N ALA A 215 -10.91 9.22 5.34
CA ALA A 215 -10.28 9.79 6.52
C ALA A 215 -9.16 10.79 6.19
N VAL A 216 -8.32 10.52 5.19
CA VAL A 216 -7.28 11.46 4.75
C VAL A 216 -7.91 12.74 4.19
N ILE A 217 -8.93 12.62 3.34
CA ILE A 217 -9.64 13.78 2.78
C ILE A 217 -10.30 14.59 3.91
N GLY A 218 -11.01 13.92 4.82
CA GLY A 218 -11.64 14.55 5.98
C GLY A 218 -10.63 15.26 6.88
N PHE A 219 -9.46 14.65 7.11
CA PHE A 219 -8.38 15.26 7.87
C PHE A 219 -7.78 16.48 7.17
N ILE A 220 -7.59 16.44 5.84
CA ILE A 220 -7.10 17.59 5.08
C ILE A 220 -8.06 18.78 5.21
N LEU A 221 -9.36 18.55 5.03
CA LEU A 221 -10.37 19.60 5.18
C LEU A 221 -10.43 20.15 6.60
N LEU A 222 -10.47 19.27 7.60
CA LEU A 222 -10.47 19.66 9.00
C LEU A 222 -9.20 20.41 9.38
N GLY A 223 -8.05 19.97 8.90
CA GLY A 223 -6.77 20.57 9.20
C GLY A 223 -6.62 21.98 8.61
N ILE A 224 -7.18 22.24 7.43
CA ILE A 224 -7.28 23.60 6.88
C ILE A 224 -8.14 24.49 7.80
N ILE A 225 -9.27 23.98 8.29
CA ILE A 225 -10.15 24.71 9.21
C ILE A 225 -9.43 25.02 10.53
N ILE A 226 -8.73 24.03 11.11
CA ILE A 226 -7.93 24.22 12.34
C ILE A 226 -6.85 25.27 12.09
N ALA A 227 -6.08 25.14 11.00
CA ALA A 227 -4.98 26.05 10.70
C ALA A 227 -5.46 27.50 10.50
N ALA A 228 -6.66 27.68 9.94
CA ALA A 228 -7.32 28.96 9.78
C ALA A 228 -7.97 29.51 11.06
N GLY A 229 -7.91 28.78 12.19
CA GLY A 229 -8.52 29.20 13.46
C GLY A 229 -10.04 29.09 13.47
N GLY A 230 -10.63 28.26 12.61
CA GLY A 230 -12.08 28.14 12.44
C GLY A 230 -12.81 27.34 13.53
N ILE A 231 -12.11 26.89 14.59
CA ILE A 231 -12.71 26.18 15.71
C ILE A 231 -13.01 27.17 16.84
N PRO A 232 -14.29 27.39 17.18
CA PRO A 232 -14.68 28.22 18.32
C PRO A 232 -14.02 27.69 19.61
N ASP A 233 -13.47 28.59 20.41
CA ASP A 233 -12.84 28.28 21.71
C ASP A 233 -11.64 27.31 21.65
N SER A 234 -11.01 27.15 20.48
CA SER A 234 -9.80 26.34 20.36
C SER A 234 -8.66 26.94 21.21
N PRO A 235 -7.97 26.11 22.03
CA PRO A 235 -6.81 26.55 22.81
C PRO A 235 -5.66 27.10 21.94
N GLN A 236 -5.63 26.72 20.66
CA GLN A 236 -4.54 27.04 19.73
C GLN A 236 -4.76 28.34 18.94
N GLY A 237 -6.01 28.82 18.84
CA GLY A 237 -6.36 29.97 18.00
C GLY A 237 -5.95 29.79 16.52
N TYR A 238 -5.61 30.89 15.85
CA TYR A 238 -5.07 30.87 14.48
C TYR A 238 -3.63 30.39 14.48
N LEU A 239 -3.37 29.23 13.86
CA LEU A 239 -2.03 28.65 13.77
C LEU A 239 -1.28 29.08 12.52
N GLY A 240 -1.93 29.10 11.35
CA GLY A 240 -1.26 29.39 10.08
C GLY A 240 0.00 28.52 9.87
N ALA A 241 1.17 29.17 9.85
CA ALA A 241 2.49 28.52 9.82
C ALA A 241 3.28 28.72 11.14
N GLY A 242 2.62 28.98 12.26
CA GLY A 242 3.25 29.35 13.54
C GLY A 242 4.34 28.37 13.99
N TYR A 243 4.08 27.06 13.90
CA TYR A 243 5.05 26.03 14.31
C TYR A 243 6.29 25.93 13.41
N TRP A 244 6.25 26.50 12.19
CA TRP A 244 7.42 26.61 11.33
C TRP A 244 8.39 27.69 11.81
N TYR A 245 7.91 28.67 12.58
CA TYR A 245 8.74 29.73 13.15
C TYR A 245 9.13 29.43 14.61
N ASN A 246 8.21 28.89 15.39
CA ASN A 246 8.45 28.50 16.79
C ASN A 246 7.68 27.22 17.12
N PRO A 247 8.34 26.07 17.38
CA PRO A 247 9.76 25.87 17.72
C PRO A 247 10.74 25.88 16.52
N GLY A 248 10.25 26.01 15.29
CA GLY A 248 11.08 26.17 14.09
C GLY A 248 10.87 25.09 13.02
N ALA A 249 11.42 25.31 11.83
CA ALA A 249 11.17 24.46 10.68
C ALA A 249 11.98 23.14 10.68
N PHE A 250 13.14 23.11 11.36
CA PHE A 250 14.05 21.97 11.38
C PHE A 250 14.35 21.57 12.82
N ASN A 251 14.29 20.26 13.09
CA ASN A 251 14.87 19.67 14.29
C ASN A 251 16.16 18.91 13.91
N HIS A 252 17.23 19.06 14.69
CA HIS A 252 18.55 18.47 14.45
C HIS A 252 19.19 18.74 13.06
N GLY A 253 18.73 19.77 12.34
CA GLY A 253 19.27 20.20 11.04
C GLY A 253 19.36 19.07 10.01
N PHE A 254 20.49 18.95 9.33
CA PHE A 254 20.71 17.94 8.29
C PHE A 254 20.63 16.49 8.80
N LYS A 255 21.07 16.23 10.04
CA LYS A 255 20.96 14.88 10.64
C LYS A 255 19.49 14.49 10.83
N GLY A 256 18.66 15.46 11.23
CA GLY A 256 17.21 15.32 11.27
C GLY A 256 16.65 14.94 9.90
N LEU A 257 17.02 15.69 8.86
CA LEU A 257 16.62 15.38 7.48
C LEU A 257 16.99 13.94 7.06
N CYS A 258 18.23 13.51 7.29
CA CYS A 258 18.69 12.16 6.99
C CYS A 258 17.88 11.08 7.73
N SER A 259 17.52 11.31 9.00
CA SER A 259 16.72 10.36 9.77
C SER A 259 15.30 10.20 9.20
N VAL A 260 14.72 11.28 8.67
CA VAL A 260 13.38 11.26 8.08
C VAL A 260 13.34 10.44 6.80
N PHE A 261 14.43 10.40 6.01
CA PHE A 261 14.46 9.61 4.77
C PHE A 261 14.12 8.14 4.97
N VAL A 262 14.57 7.53 6.08
CA VAL A 262 14.28 6.12 6.38
C VAL A 262 12.79 5.91 6.59
N THR A 263 12.17 6.79 7.38
CA THR A 263 10.73 6.75 7.66
C THR A 263 9.90 7.07 6.42
N ALA A 264 10.37 8.02 5.60
CA ALA A 264 9.76 8.34 4.31
C ALA A 264 9.82 7.14 3.36
N ALA A 265 10.99 6.50 3.21
CA ALA A 265 11.15 5.31 2.38
C ALA A 265 10.20 4.18 2.79
N PHE A 266 10.09 3.90 4.09
CA PHE A 266 9.12 2.94 4.61
C PHE A 266 7.68 3.33 4.27
N SER A 267 7.29 4.59 4.51
CA SER A 267 5.94 5.10 4.22
C SER A 267 5.58 5.07 2.73
N PHE A 268 6.60 5.11 1.89
CA PHE A 268 6.45 5.06 0.46
C PHE A 268 6.44 3.63 -0.10
N GLY A 269 6.82 2.62 0.70
CA GLY A 269 6.73 1.21 0.34
C GLY A 269 5.30 0.73 0.10
N GLY A 270 5.14 -0.31 -0.72
CA GLY A 270 3.84 -0.83 -1.15
C GLY A 270 3.26 -0.16 -2.40
N LYS A 271 3.84 0.95 -2.87
CA LYS A 271 3.44 1.58 -4.15
C LYS A 271 3.80 0.73 -5.36
N GLU A 272 4.84 -0.09 -5.23
CA GLU A 272 5.26 -1.07 -6.21
C GLU A 272 4.30 -2.25 -6.33
N LEU A 273 3.42 -2.48 -5.34
CA LEU A 273 2.35 -3.48 -5.44
C LEU A 273 1.39 -3.18 -6.58
N VAL A 274 1.28 -1.91 -7.00
CA VAL A 274 0.53 -1.52 -8.19
C VAL A 274 1.14 -2.13 -9.44
N GLY A 275 2.47 -2.14 -9.55
CA GLY A 275 3.17 -2.79 -10.66
C GLY A 275 2.93 -4.29 -10.68
N LEU A 276 2.97 -4.92 -9.50
CA LEU A 276 2.67 -6.35 -9.35
C LEU A 276 1.21 -6.70 -9.68
N ALA A 277 0.28 -5.90 -9.18
CA ALA A 277 -1.15 -6.01 -9.45
C ALA A 277 -1.49 -5.73 -10.93
N ALA A 278 -0.84 -4.74 -11.55
CA ALA A 278 -1.04 -4.38 -12.94
C ALA A 278 -0.57 -5.49 -13.90
N ALA A 279 0.53 -6.18 -13.58
CA ALA A 279 0.97 -7.36 -14.33
C ALA A 279 -0.07 -8.49 -14.33
N GLU A 280 -0.99 -8.51 -13.35
CA GLU A 280 -2.08 -9.48 -13.24
C GLU A 280 -3.41 -8.97 -13.87
N THR A 281 -3.44 -7.79 -14.50
CA THR A 281 -4.65 -7.24 -15.16
C THR A 281 -4.74 -7.56 -16.65
N GLU A 282 -5.98 -7.63 -17.17
CA GLU A 282 -6.23 -7.82 -18.61
C GLU A 282 -5.72 -6.64 -19.46
N ASN A 283 -5.58 -5.44 -18.88
CA ASN A 283 -5.09 -4.22 -19.54
C ASN A 283 -4.17 -3.39 -18.60
N PRO A 284 -2.85 -3.66 -18.57
CA PRO A 284 -1.91 -2.94 -17.69
C PRO A 284 -1.70 -1.47 -18.07
N ARG A 285 -2.17 -1.02 -19.25
CA ARG A 285 -1.88 0.30 -19.84
C ARG A 285 -2.51 1.52 -19.12
N LYS A 286 -3.34 1.35 -18.08
CA LYS A 286 -4.18 2.46 -17.55
C LYS A 286 -4.15 2.73 -16.04
N SER A 287 -3.27 2.11 -15.26
CA SER A 287 -3.59 1.98 -13.82
C SER A 287 -2.49 2.43 -12.85
N LEU A 288 -1.96 3.65 -13.02
CA LEU A 288 -1.06 4.24 -12.02
C LEU A 288 -1.64 5.55 -11.45
N PRO A 289 -2.22 5.54 -10.23
CA PRO A 289 -2.88 6.72 -9.69
C PRO A 289 -1.87 7.77 -9.21
N SER A 290 -1.63 8.79 -10.04
CA SER A 290 -0.85 10.00 -9.71
C SER A 290 -1.37 10.74 -8.45
N ALA A 291 -2.66 10.57 -8.14
CA ALA A 291 -3.34 11.24 -7.02
C ALA A 291 -2.75 10.95 -5.63
N VAL A 292 -2.15 9.78 -5.41
CA VAL A 292 -1.61 9.38 -4.10
C VAL A 292 -0.49 10.32 -3.62
N LYS A 293 0.34 10.83 -4.55
CA LYS A 293 1.46 11.72 -4.22
C LYS A 293 0.97 13.06 -3.64
N GLN A 294 -0.11 13.60 -4.19
CA GLN A 294 -0.65 14.90 -3.77
C GLN A 294 -1.25 14.81 -2.36
N PHE A 295 -1.96 13.72 -2.03
CA PHE A 295 -2.52 13.54 -0.70
C PHE A 295 -1.45 13.46 0.40
N TYR A 296 -0.33 12.80 0.13
CA TYR A 296 0.79 12.73 1.07
C TYR A 296 1.40 14.11 1.36
N MET A 297 1.75 14.86 0.31
CA MET A 297 2.39 16.16 0.48
C MET A 297 1.47 17.15 1.19
N VAL A 298 0.17 17.18 0.83
CA VAL A 298 -0.80 18.08 1.46
C VAL A 298 -1.04 17.71 2.91
N SER A 299 -1.30 16.43 3.21
CA SER A 299 -1.57 15.99 4.58
C SER A 299 -0.37 16.20 5.51
N LEU A 300 0.86 15.92 5.07
CA LEU A 300 2.07 16.15 5.85
C LEU A 300 2.37 17.64 6.06
N THR A 301 2.09 18.48 5.06
CA THR A 301 2.20 19.94 5.20
C THR A 301 1.25 20.44 6.28
N ILE A 302 -0.01 20.00 6.24
CA ILE A 302 -1.01 20.33 7.24
C ILE A 302 -0.57 19.87 8.63
N VAL A 303 -0.12 18.62 8.78
CA VAL A 303 0.41 18.12 10.06
C VAL A 303 1.56 19.00 10.58
N GLY A 304 2.50 19.37 9.71
CA GLY A 304 3.62 20.24 10.09
C GLY A 304 3.21 21.66 10.50
N CYS A 305 2.03 22.13 10.07
CA CYS A 305 1.45 23.40 10.52
C CYS A 305 0.64 23.27 11.81
N LEU A 306 0.12 22.07 12.12
CA LEU A 306 -0.81 21.85 13.23
C LEU A 306 -0.16 21.25 14.50
N VAL A 307 0.99 20.61 14.36
CA VAL A 307 1.68 19.94 15.47
C VAL A 307 3.11 20.47 15.57
N PRO A 308 3.53 20.98 16.74
CA PRO A 308 4.90 21.37 16.94
C PRO A 308 5.79 20.12 17.04
N TYR A 309 6.99 20.15 16.46
CA TYR A 309 7.87 18.98 16.45
C TYR A 309 8.37 18.56 17.85
N ASN A 310 8.28 19.45 18.84
CA ASN A 310 8.69 19.20 20.22
C ASN A 310 7.53 18.77 21.13
N ASP A 311 6.38 18.39 20.56
CA ASP A 311 5.23 17.88 21.32
C ASP A 311 5.61 16.56 22.04
N PRO A 312 5.42 16.46 23.37
CA PRO A 312 5.82 15.29 24.15
C PRO A 312 4.95 14.04 23.90
N GLU A 313 3.80 14.17 23.23
CA GLU A 313 2.94 13.05 22.86
C GLU A 313 3.34 12.39 21.54
N LEU A 314 4.22 13.02 20.76
CA LEU A 314 4.77 12.42 19.54
C LEU A 314 5.58 11.16 19.86
N LEU A 315 5.47 10.16 18.99
CA LEU A 315 6.33 8.97 19.02
C LEU A 315 7.81 9.38 19.00
N ASN A 316 8.56 9.01 20.05
CA ASN A 316 9.95 9.41 20.33
C ASN A 316 10.18 10.84 20.88
N GLY A 317 9.14 11.51 21.39
CA GLY A 317 9.28 12.74 22.17
C GLY A 317 10.06 12.53 23.48
N THR A 318 10.77 13.56 23.95
CA THR A 318 11.70 13.50 25.09
C THR A 318 11.06 13.23 26.48
N GLY A 319 9.76 12.90 26.55
CA GLY A 319 8.98 13.15 27.76
C GLY A 319 7.91 12.16 28.23
N SER A 320 7.55 11.07 27.55
CA SER A 320 6.49 10.22 28.13
C SER A 320 6.52 8.73 27.81
N GLN A 321 6.32 7.93 28.87
CA GLN A 321 5.96 6.51 28.83
C GLN A 321 4.58 6.25 28.18
N ASP A 322 3.87 7.30 27.77
CA ASP A 322 2.53 7.31 27.16
C ASP A 322 2.53 7.85 25.70
N GLY A 323 3.69 8.23 25.14
CA GLY A 323 3.87 8.87 23.83
C GLY A 323 3.63 7.93 22.65
N ASN A 324 2.37 7.52 22.47
CA ASN A 324 1.93 6.54 21.47
C ASN A 324 0.99 7.16 20.41
N ALA A 325 0.92 8.49 20.33
CA ALA A 325 -0.06 9.16 19.51
C ALA A 325 0.49 9.50 18.11
N SER A 326 -0.28 9.13 17.08
CA SER A 326 -0.10 9.60 15.71
C SER A 326 -0.16 11.13 15.65
N SER A 327 0.68 11.75 14.83
CA SER A 327 0.64 13.21 14.61
C SER A 327 -0.72 13.70 14.08
N PHE A 328 -1.48 12.83 13.40
CA PHE A 328 -2.85 13.14 12.97
C PHE A 328 -3.83 13.20 14.14
N VAL A 329 -3.64 12.35 15.14
CA VAL A 329 -4.46 12.34 16.36
C VAL A 329 -4.12 13.55 17.22
N ILE A 330 -2.83 13.85 17.39
CA ILE A 330 -2.34 15.00 18.16
C ILE A 330 -2.86 16.31 17.56
N ALA A 331 -2.80 16.48 16.23
CA ALA A 331 -3.30 17.67 15.55
C ALA A 331 -4.75 18.00 15.92
N VAL A 332 -5.62 16.99 16.00
CA VAL A 332 -7.03 17.18 16.30
C VAL A 332 -7.31 17.27 17.80
N LYS A 333 -6.53 16.54 18.62
CA LYS A 333 -6.61 16.61 20.09
C LYS A 333 -6.24 18.00 20.58
N ASN A 334 -5.14 18.56 20.07
CA ASN A 334 -4.67 19.89 20.46
C ASN A 334 -5.66 20.99 20.01
N ALA A 335 -6.43 20.74 18.95
CA ALA A 335 -7.51 21.62 18.51
C ALA A 335 -8.77 21.58 19.40
N GLY A 336 -8.81 20.74 20.45
CA GLY A 336 -9.91 20.67 21.42
C GLY A 336 -11.11 19.82 20.98
N ILE A 337 -11.01 19.07 19.87
CA ILE A 337 -12.13 18.24 19.39
C ILE A 337 -12.07 16.87 20.10
N SER A 338 -13.12 16.52 20.85
CA SER A 338 -13.12 15.32 21.71
C SER A 338 -13.36 13.99 20.96
N VAL A 339 -14.20 13.97 19.93
CA VAL A 339 -14.63 12.71 19.28
C VAL A 339 -13.70 12.29 18.15
N VAL A 340 -13.22 13.24 17.36
CA VAL A 340 -12.44 12.97 16.14
C VAL A 340 -11.11 12.24 16.41
N PRO A 341 -10.36 12.51 17.50
CA PRO A 341 -9.15 11.75 17.83
C PRO A 341 -9.40 10.23 17.97
N SER A 342 -10.54 9.84 18.54
CA SER A 342 -10.93 8.43 18.64
C SER A 342 -11.25 7.84 17.26
N ILE A 343 -11.92 8.60 16.38
CA ILE A 343 -12.20 8.17 15.00
C ILE A 343 -10.90 7.96 14.23
N MET A 344 -9.95 8.89 14.36
CA MET A 344 -8.65 8.79 13.71
C MET A 344 -7.87 7.56 14.19
N ASN A 345 -7.85 7.27 15.49
CA ASN A 345 -7.20 6.05 15.98
C ASN A 345 -7.85 4.76 15.44
N VAL A 346 -9.17 4.73 15.26
CA VAL A 346 -9.84 3.59 14.59
C VAL A 346 -9.38 3.45 13.15
N VAL A 347 -9.29 4.56 12.40
CA VAL A 347 -8.77 4.55 11.02
C VAL A 347 -7.33 4.06 10.97
N ILE A 348 -6.49 4.50 11.92
CA ILE A 348 -5.08 4.07 12.01
C ILE A 348 -4.98 2.58 12.28
N LEU A 349 -5.83 2.06 13.17
CA LEU A 349 -5.91 0.62 13.44
C LEU A 349 -6.31 -0.17 12.19
N ILE A 350 -7.31 0.31 11.44
CA ILE A 350 -7.73 -0.28 10.16
C ILE A 350 -6.58 -0.21 9.14
N ALA A 351 -5.85 0.90 9.09
CA ALA A 351 -4.71 1.07 8.21
C ALA A 351 -3.59 0.06 8.53
N ALA A 352 -3.26 -0.14 9.81
CA ALA A 352 -2.27 -1.12 10.26
C ALA A 352 -2.68 -2.56 9.90
N LEU A 353 -3.93 -2.94 10.18
CA LEU A 353 -4.45 -4.27 9.84
C LEU A 353 -4.48 -4.52 8.32
N SER A 354 -4.75 -3.48 7.55
CA SER A 354 -4.77 -3.53 6.08
C SER A 354 -3.36 -3.70 5.49
N VAL A 355 -2.34 -2.98 6.00
CA VAL A 355 -0.94 -3.20 5.60
C VAL A 355 -0.46 -4.58 6.05
N GLY A 356 -0.83 -5.03 7.26
CA GLY A 356 -0.52 -6.38 7.74
C GLY A 356 -1.12 -7.47 6.85
N ASN A 357 -2.38 -7.31 6.44
CA ASN A 357 -3.04 -8.22 5.49
C ASN A 357 -2.35 -8.22 4.12
N SER A 358 -1.98 -7.04 3.60
CA SER A 358 -1.20 -6.89 2.36
C SER A 358 0.19 -7.52 2.45
N SER A 359 0.80 -7.53 3.65
CA SER A 359 2.09 -8.15 3.91
C SER A 359 2.04 -9.67 3.76
N VAL A 360 0.99 -10.32 4.27
CA VAL A 360 0.76 -11.77 4.10
C VAL A 360 0.57 -12.13 2.63
N TYR A 361 -0.25 -11.32 1.93
CA TYR A 361 -0.51 -11.51 0.51
C TYR A 361 0.76 -11.35 -0.35
N SER A 362 1.56 -10.34 -0.07
CA SER A 362 2.76 -10.01 -0.88
C SER A 362 3.89 -10.98 -0.60
N SER A 363 4.20 -11.26 0.67
CA SER A 363 5.27 -12.19 1.06
C SER A 363 5.03 -13.60 0.52
N SER A 364 3.82 -14.15 0.68
CA SER A 364 3.50 -15.50 0.18
C SER A 364 3.66 -15.63 -1.33
N ARG A 365 3.26 -14.61 -2.09
CA ARG A 365 3.40 -14.58 -3.55
C ARG A 365 4.83 -14.44 -4.01
N THR A 366 5.59 -13.54 -3.38
CA THR A 366 7.01 -13.39 -3.70
C THR A 366 7.77 -14.68 -3.41
N MET A 367 7.50 -15.33 -2.28
CA MET A 367 8.14 -16.61 -1.95
C MET A 367 7.75 -17.73 -2.93
N ALA A 368 6.47 -17.82 -3.31
CA ALA A 368 6.02 -18.78 -4.31
C ALA A 368 6.71 -18.55 -5.67
N ALA A 369 6.82 -17.29 -6.11
CA ALA A 369 7.52 -16.93 -7.33
C ALA A 369 9.03 -17.23 -7.28
N LEU A 370 9.67 -17.06 -6.12
CA LEU A 370 11.07 -17.44 -5.93
C LEU A 370 11.26 -18.97 -6.00
N SER A 371 10.37 -19.73 -5.36
CA SER A 371 10.44 -21.21 -5.36
C SER A 371 10.21 -21.77 -6.76
N ASP A 372 9.25 -21.22 -7.51
CA ASP A 372 8.99 -21.61 -8.91
C ASP A 372 10.17 -21.37 -9.85
N ARG A 373 11.11 -20.50 -9.46
CA ARG A 373 12.35 -20.22 -10.19
C ARG A 373 13.57 -20.97 -9.68
N GLY A 374 13.40 -21.85 -8.68
CA GLY A 374 14.53 -22.50 -7.99
C GLY A 374 15.44 -21.51 -7.24
N GLN A 375 14.95 -20.30 -6.97
CA GLN A 375 15.64 -19.25 -6.20
C GLN A 375 15.29 -19.29 -4.70
N ALA A 376 14.26 -20.07 -4.34
CA ALA A 376 13.95 -20.48 -2.97
C ALA A 376 13.66 -21.99 -2.97
N PRO A 377 13.86 -22.68 -1.84
CA PRO A 377 13.61 -24.12 -1.71
C PRO A 377 12.14 -24.52 -1.93
#